data_AF-A0A1W9MNF8-F1
#
_entry.id   AF-A0A1W9MNF8-F1
#
_cell.length_a   1.000
_cell.length_b   1.000
_cell.length_c   1.000
_cell.angle_alpha   90.00
_cell.angle_beta   90.00
_cell.angle_gamma   90.00
#
_symmetry.space_group_name_H-M   'P 1'
#
loop_
_entity.id
_entity.type
_entity.pdbx_description
1 polymer ?
#
loop_
_entity_poly.entity_id
_entity_poly.type
_entity_poly.pdbx_seq_one_letter_code
_entity_poly.pdbx_strand_id
1 'polypeptide(L)'
;MNSASNNIPWKKAVSAVAHKNYRILLTMEDGEKLEMDLTPLIANRESFRCLKNFRYFRKVGLDPLGGLCWPGGEDICPTRIFYYAVEQADVPAPSSERECDSRPPEHPLGQGCQILRNISFPRSASD
;
A
#
# COMPACT_ATOMS: atom_id res chain seq x y z
N MET A 1 -11.90 13.04 -44.70
CA MET A 1 -10.76 12.63 -43.85
C MET A 1 -11.33 12.33 -42.47
N ASN A 2 -11.47 11.06 -42.11
CA ASN A 2 -12.03 10.69 -40.81
C ASN A 2 -10.86 10.41 -39.89
N SER A 3 -10.65 11.35 -38.97
CA SER A 3 -9.63 11.31 -37.93
C SER A 3 -9.63 9.95 -37.25
N ALA A 4 -8.56 9.20 -37.41
CA ALA A 4 -8.32 8.00 -36.64
C ALA A 4 -8.39 8.40 -35.16
N SER A 5 -9.33 7.81 -34.44
CA SER A 5 -9.41 7.81 -33.00
C SER A 5 -8.08 7.32 -32.46
N ASN A 6 -7.19 8.26 -32.14
CA ASN A 6 -5.96 8.00 -31.40
C ASN A 6 -6.39 7.51 -30.02
N ASN A 7 -6.53 6.19 -29.89
CA ASN A 7 -6.70 5.48 -28.62
C ASN A 7 -5.45 5.72 -27.78
N ILE A 8 -5.44 6.88 -27.13
CA ILE A 8 -4.51 7.21 -26.09
C ILE A 8 -5.14 6.65 -24.80
N PRO A 9 -4.61 5.58 -24.19
CA PRO A 9 -5.22 4.95 -23.01
C PRO A 9 -5.04 5.77 -21.72
N TRP A 10 -4.38 6.92 -21.79
CA TRP A 10 -4.16 7.79 -20.64
C TRP A 10 -5.24 8.88 -20.59
N LYS A 11 -6.12 8.73 -19.60
CA LYS A 11 -7.15 9.71 -19.25
C LYS A 11 -6.55 10.93 -18.58
N LYS A 12 -7.16 12.09 -18.77
CA LYS A 12 -6.69 13.33 -18.13
C LYS A 12 -7.15 13.39 -16.68
N ALA A 13 -6.22 13.66 -15.77
CA ALA A 13 -6.54 14.01 -14.39
C ALA A 13 -7.13 15.43 -14.32
N VAL A 14 -8.29 15.58 -13.68
CA VAL A 14 -8.98 16.86 -13.47
C VAL A 14 -8.80 17.41 -12.06
N SER A 15 -8.47 16.55 -11.10
CA SER A 15 -8.18 16.96 -9.72
C SER A 15 -7.09 16.07 -9.12
N ALA A 16 -6.24 16.68 -8.28
CA ALA A 16 -5.19 15.98 -7.54
C ALA A 16 -5.26 16.40 -6.07
N VAL A 17 -5.40 15.42 -5.18
CA VAL A 17 -5.44 15.63 -3.73
C VAL A 17 -4.30 14.87 -3.08
N ALA A 18 -3.41 15.59 -2.40
CA ALA A 18 -2.35 14.99 -1.61
C ALA A 18 -2.89 14.48 -0.26
N HIS A 19 -2.64 13.21 0.02
CA HIS A 19 -2.97 12.51 1.26
C HIS A 19 -1.71 12.26 2.12
N LYS A 20 -1.92 11.72 3.33
CA LYS A 20 -0.84 11.27 4.21
C LYS A 20 -0.04 10.14 3.54
N ASN A 21 1.18 9.90 4.02
CA ASN A 21 2.09 8.87 3.49
C ASN A 21 2.48 9.09 2.02
N TYR A 22 2.62 10.36 1.59
CA TYR A 22 3.00 10.72 0.22
C TYR A 22 2.12 10.08 -0.86
N ARG A 23 0.85 9.87 -0.53
CA ARG A 23 -0.15 9.38 -1.48
C ARG A 23 -0.85 10.52 -2.18
N ILE A 24 -1.21 10.30 -3.44
CA ILE A 24 -2.00 11.26 -4.24
C ILE A 24 -3.22 10.54 -4.78
N LEU A 25 -4.37 11.14 -4.53
CA LEU A 25 -5.64 10.74 -5.13
C LEU A 25 -5.92 11.65 -6.32
N LEU A 26 -5.86 11.07 -7.50
CA LEU A 26 -6.24 11.71 -8.75
C LEU A 26 -7.69 11.39 -9.06
N THR A 27 -8.45 12.39 -9.51
CA THR A 27 -9.77 12.17 -10.12
C THR A 27 -9.63 12.43 -11.60
N MET A 28 -10.01 11.46 -12.42
CA MET A 28 -10.00 11.54 -13.87
C MET A 28 -11.25 12.26 -14.37
N GLU A 29 -11.22 12.68 -15.63
CA GLU A 29 -12.36 13.33 -16.30
C GLU A 29 -13.64 12.47 -16.31
N ASP A 30 -13.51 11.14 -16.34
CA ASP A 30 -14.63 10.18 -16.27
C ASP A 30 -15.22 10.01 -14.84
N GLY A 31 -14.61 10.66 -13.84
CA GLY A 31 -14.94 10.45 -12.42
C GLY A 31 -14.23 9.25 -11.77
N GLU A 32 -13.43 8.51 -12.54
CA GLU A 32 -12.57 7.44 -12.02
C GLU A 32 -11.52 8.01 -11.05
N LYS A 33 -11.28 7.31 -9.94
CA LYS A 33 -10.31 7.72 -8.93
C LYS A 33 -9.08 6.82 -9.00
N LEU A 34 -7.92 7.43 -9.11
CA LEU A 34 -6.63 6.74 -9.16
C LEU A 34 -5.80 7.15 -7.95
N GLU A 35 -5.45 6.17 -7.11
CA GLU A 35 -4.54 6.39 -5.98
C GLU A 35 -3.13 5.94 -6.36
N MET A 36 -2.12 6.74 -5.99
CA MET A 36 -0.72 6.37 -6.12
C MET A 36 0.08 6.73 -4.87
N ASP A 37 1.01 5.86 -4.51
CA ASP A 37 2.02 6.08 -3.48
C ASP A 37 3.34 6.53 -4.11
N LEU A 38 3.81 7.71 -3.70
CA LEU A 38 5.10 8.27 -4.14
C LEU A 38 6.21 8.03 -3.09
N THR A 39 5.93 7.40 -1.96
CA THR A 39 6.91 7.07 -0.92
C THR A 39 8.17 6.39 -1.48
N PRO A 40 8.08 5.28 -2.26
CA PRO A 40 9.28 4.63 -2.79
C PRO A 40 10.05 5.51 -3.79
N LEU A 41 9.36 6.37 -4.53
CA LEU A 41 9.97 7.31 -5.48
C LEU A 41 10.75 8.41 -4.77
N ILE A 42 10.16 9.00 -3.74
CA ILE A 42 10.76 10.07 -2.93
C ILE A 42 11.94 9.54 -2.10
N ALA A 43 11.88 8.28 -1.67
CA ALA A 43 12.96 7.63 -0.95
C ALA A 43 14.17 7.35 -1.86
N ASN A 44 13.93 6.84 -3.07
CA ASN A 44 15.00 6.34 -3.95
C ASN A 44 15.59 7.39 -4.90
N ARG A 45 14.95 8.54 -5.12
CA ARG A 45 15.41 9.54 -6.09
C ARG A 45 15.73 10.89 -5.45
N GLU A 46 16.94 11.37 -5.69
CA GLU A 46 17.37 12.69 -5.22
C GLU A 46 16.59 13.84 -5.85
N SER A 47 16.14 13.69 -7.11
CA SER A 47 15.29 14.68 -7.79
C SER A 47 13.97 14.95 -7.07
N PHE A 48 13.52 14.04 -6.20
CA PHE A 48 12.29 14.20 -5.41
C PHE A 48 12.59 14.52 -3.94
N ARG A 49 13.82 14.91 -3.60
CA ARG A 49 14.21 15.22 -2.21
C ARG A 49 13.37 16.35 -1.60
N CYS A 50 12.97 17.35 -2.38
CA CYS A 50 12.09 18.44 -1.93
C CYS A 50 10.70 17.92 -1.50
N LEU A 51 10.22 16.85 -2.12
CA LEU A 51 8.93 16.24 -1.81
C LEU A 51 8.94 15.52 -0.45
N LYS A 52 10.11 15.24 0.16
CA LYS A 52 10.22 14.76 1.55
C LYS A 52 9.64 15.76 2.55
N ASN A 53 9.52 17.04 2.18
CA ASN A 53 8.78 18.00 2.98
C ASN A 53 7.28 17.89 2.66
N PHE A 54 6.51 17.32 3.58
CA PHE A 54 5.06 17.14 3.39
C PHE A 54 4.31 18.46 3.11
N ARG A 55 4.76 19.59 3.69
CA ARG A 55 4.14 20.90 3.42
C ARG A 55 4.33 21.34 1.96
N TYR A 56 5.46 20.96 1.37
CA TYR A 56 5.76 21.20 -0.03
C TYR A 56 5.03 20.21 -0.94
N PHE A 57 5.00 18.93 -0.56
CA PHE A 57 4.26 17.88 -1.26
C PHE A 57 2.78 18.23 -1.49
N ARG A 58 2.13 18.81 -0.47
CA ARG A 58 0.73 19.28 -0.55
C ARG A 58 0.47 20.40 -1.54
N LYS A 59 1.50 21.05 -2.08
CA LYS A 59 1.39 22.07 -3.12
C LYS A 59 1.31 21.49 -4.53
N VAL A 60 1.10 20.17 -4.63
CA VAL A 60 0.92 19.51 -5.92
C VAL A 60 -0.18 20.20 -6.72
N GLY A 61 0.14 20.51 -7.97
CA GLY A 61 -0.77 21.03 -8.98
C GLY A 61 -0.90 20.05 -10.13
N LEU A 62 -1.84 20.37 -11.02
CA LEU A 62 -2.01 19.67 -12.29
C LEU A 62 -1.49 20.53 -13.43
N ASP A 63 -0.75 19.90 -14.33
CA ASP A 63 -0.31 20.47 -15.59
C ASP A 63 -1.47 20.46 -16.62
N PRO A 64 -1.49 21.34 -17.64
CA PRO A 64 -2.50 21.31 -18.71
C PRO A 64 -2.64 19.96 -19.41
N LEU A 65 -1.58 19.14 -19.42
CA LEU A 65 -1.57 17.78 -19.97
C LEU A 65 -2.05 16.69 -18.99
N GLY A 66 -2.39 17.05 -17.75
CA GLY A 66 -2.82 16.11 -16.70
C GLY A 66 -1.65 15.45 -15.94
N GLY A 67 -0.43 15.98 -16.07
CA GLY A 67 0.71 15.62 -15.22
C GLY A 67 0.64 16.28 -13.85
N LEU A 68 1.46 15.82 -12.92
CA LEU A 68 1.63 16.48 -11.61
C LEU A 68 2.80 17.45 -11.67
N CYS A 69 2.64 18.64 -11.10
CA CYS A 69 3.70 19.64 -11.02
C CYS A 69 3.79 20.26 -9.63
N TRP A 70 4.99 20.66 -9.22
CA TRP A 70 5.26 21.36 -7.97
C TRP A 70 5.94 22.71 -8.23
N PRO A 71 5.78 23.69 -7.32
CA PRO A 71 6.25 25.05 -7.55
C PRO A 71 7.79 25.22 -7.62
N GLY A 72 8.56 24.22 -7.21
CA GLY A 72 10.02 24.18 -7.27
C GLY A 72 10.56 23.46 -8.51
N GLY A 73 9.69 23.10 -9.47
CA GLY A 73 10.07 22.59 -10.77
C GLY A 73 10.12 21.07 -10.88
N GLU A 74 9.78 20.33 -9.81
CA GLU A 74 9.55 18.89 -9.92
C GLU A 74 8.23 18.63 -10.65
N ASP A 75 8.27 17.70 -11.60
CA ASP A 75 7.12 17.27 -12.36
C ASP A 75 7.06 15.73 -12.49
N ILE A 76 5.86 15.22 -12.66
CA ILE A 76 5.61 13.81 -13.00
C ILE A 76 4.72 13.81 -14.24
N CYS A 77 5.28 13.33 -15.34
CA CYS A 77 4.56 13.21 -16.60
C CYS A 77 3.31 12.32 -16.45
N PRO A 78 2.22 12.63 -17.19
CA PRO A 78 0.98 11.85 -17.13
C PRO A 78 1.18 10.37 -17.50
N THR A 79 2.11 10.05 -18.41
CA THR A 79 2.42 8.65 -18.75
C THR A 79 3.01 7.87 -17.56
N ARG A 80 3.77 8.53 -16.68
CA ARG A 80 4.41 7.91 -15.50
C ARG A 80 3.43 7.68 -14.37
N ILE A 81 2.40 8.53 -14.26
CA ILE A 81 1.30 8.38 -13.31
C ILE A 81 0.66 6.99 -13.42
N PHE A 82 0.30 6.56 -14.63
CA PHE A 82 -0.31 5.24 -14.85
C PHE A 82 0.63 4.10 -14.52
N TYR A 83 1.92 4.21 -14.86
CA TYR A 83 2.92 3.20 -14.53
C TYR A 83 3.00 2.96 -13.02
N TYR A 84 3.09 4.03 -12.22
CA TYR A 84 3.19 3.92 -10.76
C TYR A 84 1.90 3.49 -10.08
N ALA A 85 0.75 3.85 -10.64
CA ALA A 85 -0.54 3.44 -10.09
C ALA A 85 -0.84 1.96 -10.38
N VAL A 86 -0.50 1.46 -11.58
CA VAL A 86 -0.71 0.05 -11.96
C VAL A 86 0.20 -0.89 -11.15
N GLU A 87 1.46 -0.52 -10.92
CA GLU A 87 2.36 -1.31 -10.05
C GLU A 87 1.82 -1.49 -8.62
N GLN A 88 0.86 -0.66 -8.17
CA GLN A 88 0.28 -0.71 -6.83
C GLN A 88 -1.10 -1.37 -6.78
N ALA A 89 -1.76 -1.56 -7.92
CA ALA A 89 -3.08 -2.19 -8.02
C ALA A 89 -3.05 -3.72 -7.83
N ASP A 90 -1.86 -4.34 -7.90
CA ASP A 90 -1.68 -5.79 -7.73
C ASP A 90 -1.39 -6.22 -6.28
N VAL A 91 -1.45 -5.30 -5.31
CA VAL A 91 -1.46 -5.68 -3.90
C VAL A 91 -2.91 -5.82 -3.46
N PRO A 92 -3.47 -7.05 -3.36
CA PRO A 92 -4.76 -7.20 -2.71
C PRO A 92 -4.63 -6.58 -1.32
N ALA A 93 -5.55 -5.66 -1.02
CA ALA A 93 -5.64 -5.04 0.30
C ALA A 93 -5.41 -6.12 1.37
N PRO A 94 -4.56 -5.88 2.40
CA PRO A 94 -4.58 -6.74 3.57
C PRO A 94 -6.00 -6.64 4.13
N SER A 95 -6.79 -7.65 3.80
CA SER A 95 -8.10 -7.87 4.37
C SER A 95 -7.86 -7.86 5.86
N SER A 96 -8.55 -6.94 6.52
CA SER A 96 -8.63 -6.81 7.96
C SER A 96 -8.95 -8.18 8.59
N GLU A 97 -7.94 -8.99 8.83
CA GLU A 97 -7.98 -10.03 9.84
C GLU A 97 -7.50 -9.38 11.12
N ARG A 98 -8.49 -9.03 11.93
CA ARG A 98 -8.32 -8.50 13.26
C ARG A 98 -7.53 -9.53 14.07
N GLU A 99 -6.35 -9.15 14.51
CA GLU A 99 -5.76 -9.72 15.71
C GLU A 99 -6.74 -9.48 16.88
N CYS A 100 -7.42 -10.52 17.33
CA CYS A 100 -7.98 -10.63 18.67
C CYS A 100 -7.89 -12.10 19.09
N ASP A 101 -6.72 -12.39 19.65
CA ASP A 101 -6.43 -13.43 20.63
C ASP A 101 -7.65 -13.81 21.50
N SER A 102 -7.97 -15.12 21.57
CA SER A 102 -8.54 -15.85 22.72
C SER A 102 -9.42 -17.02 22.27
N ARG A 103 -8.87 -18.24 22.18
CA ARG A 103 -9.58 -19.50 22.51
C ARG A 103 -8.57 -20.65 22.63
N PRO A 104 -8.60 -21.43 23.74
CA PRO A 104 -7.64 -22.51 23.97
C PRO A 104 -7.91 -23.71 23.06
N PRO A 105 -6.90 -24.57 22.80
CA PRO A 105 -7.15 -25.83 22.11
C PRO A 105 -7.92 -26.79 23.03
N GLU A 106 -9.21 -26.95 22.76
CA GLU A 106 -10.01 -28.03 23.34
C GLU A 106 -9.66 -29.33 22.63
N HIS A 107 -8.91 -30.21 23.32
CA HIS A 107 -8.67 -31.58 22.89
C HIS A 107 -9.95 -32.42 23.02
N PRO A 108 -10.46 -33.04 21.94
CA PRO A 108 -11.47 -34.07 22.09
C PRO A 108 -10.83 -35.39 22.51
N LEU A 109 -11.32 -35.85 23.66
CA LEU A 109 -11.21 -37.16 24.29
C LEU A 109 -10.99 -38.36 23.35
N GLY A 110 -10.10 -39.24 23.81
CA GLY A 110 -10.43 -40.66 23.89
C GLY A 110 -9.61 -41.58 23.00
N GLN A 111 -8.53 -42.13 23.56
CA GLN A 111 -8.17 -43.54 23.32
C GLN A 111 -7.20 -44.05 24.40
N GLY A 112 -7.64 -45.12 25.09
CA GLY A 112 -6.74 -46.20 25.50
C GLY A 112 -6.00 -46.04 26.82
N CYS A 113 -6.73 -46.11 27.93
CA CYS A 113 -6.14 -46.51 29.21
C CYS A 113 -5.83 -48.01 29.16
N GLN A 114 -4.57 -48.41 29.04
CA GLN A 114 -4.10 -49.75 29.39
C GLN A 114 -2.75 -49.70 30.13
N ILE A 115 -2.85 -49.77 31.46
CA ILE A 115 -2.08 -50.62 32.39
C ILE A 115 -0.59 -50.88 32.08
N LEU A 116 0.31 -50.46 32.98
CA LEU A 116 1.08 -51.34 33.90
C LEU A 116 2.30 -50.63 34.54
N ARG A 117 2.17 -50.44 35.87
CA ARG A 117 3.10 -50.82 36.96
C ARG A 117 4.56 -50.33 37.01
N ASN A 118 4.87 -49.94 38.26
CA ASN A 118 6.16 -50.02 38.97
C ASN A 118 7.19 -48.97 38.51
N ILE A 119 7.98 -48.28 39.35
CA ILE A 119 8.46 -48.55 40.71
C ILE A 119 9.09 -47.25 41.28
N SER A 120 8.95 -47.06 42.59
CA SER A 120 9.82 -46.36 43.57
C SER A 120 10.47 -44.98 43.34
N PHE A 121 10.14 -44.08 44.28
CA PHE A 121 10.93 -43.00 44.95
C PHE A 121 12.43 -43.33 45.23
N PRO A 122 13.31 -42.40 45.72
CA PRO A 122 13.04 -41.06 46.30
C PRO A 122 14.01 -39.88 45.96
N ARG A 123 13.46 -38.65 46.12
CA ARG A 123 13.91 -37.50 46.95
C ARG A 123 15.40 -37.34 47.35
N SER A 124 15.98 -36.17 47.02
CA SER A 124 16.85 -35.30 47.86
C SER A 124 17.14 -34.01 47.06
N ALA A 125 16.68 -32.81 47.44
CA ALA A 125 17.13 -31.91 48.51
C ALA A 125 18.51 -31.27 48.24
N SER A 126 18.51 -29.93 48.19
CA SER A 126 19.63 -29.00 48.03
C SER A 126 20.67 -29.08 49.15
N ASP A 127 21.96 -29.07 48.80
CA ASP A 127 23.00 -28.05 49.06
C ASP A 127 24.36 -28.65 48.66
#